data_AF-A0A4Q5SGP3-F1
#
_entry.id   AF-A0A4Q5SGP3-F1
#
_cell.length_a   1.000
_cell.length_b   1.000
_cell.length_c   1.000
_cell.angle_alpha   90.00
_cell.angle_beta   90.00
_cell.angle_gamma   90.00
#
_symmetry.space_group_name_H-M   'P 1'
#
loop_
_entity.id
_entity.type
_entity.pdbx_description
1 polymer ?
#
loop_
_entity_poly.entity_id
_entity_poly.type
_entity_poly.pdbx_seq_one_letter_code
_entity_poly.pdbx_strand_id
1 'polypeptide(L)'
;MQDKELRLALVCYGGISLAIYMHGITKEIWHLARSSRAHRDFEPAAGASERVYYALLESIGDEAGVNLRVMVDIVAGASAGGINGVFLAQAVTSGQSLDPLTDLWLEIADVEALLNPEHGPSHRFAKMWAMPIAWMLAGRDSSVNATVEPAARAEVRAKLERFVRSRWFEPPFGGKQLMNMLLDALEAMRDAPAGPRLLPEGQPLDLFVTVTDFRGHPERLRLNSPPEVVETEHRLVFSFSDHGQDGDALGHAAELAFAARATSSFPGAFPPATVAEVDAVLAERGTDWPGRASFLEHALPRQFAAGVADTAPLIDGSVLANAPFRPAIDALRERPARRQIDRRFVFIDPTPGYRIASPGPGPQESPGFFRTIIGALSELPRQQPIRDNLESLDQRSAQIERMLTIIERIRAEVEGQVESLFG
;
A
#
# COMPACT_ATOMS: atom_id res chain seq x y z
N MET A 1 36.62 0.53 -1.75
CA MET A 1 35.30 1.08 -1.34
C MET A 1 34.59 0.07 -0.47
N GLN A 2 33.87 0.51 0.55
CA GLN A 2 33.06 -0.35 1.41
C GLN A 2 31.71 -0.63 0.73
N ASP A 3 31.36 -1.91 0.56
CA ASP A 3 30.04 -2.28 0.04
C ASP A 3 28.96 -2.11 1.13
N LYS A 4 27.90 -1.35 0.84
CA LYS A 4 26.74 -1.16 1.72
C LYS A 4 25.43 -1.29 0.96
N GLU A 5 24.40 -1.79 1.64
CA GLU A 5 23.05 -1.92 1.10
C GLU A 5 22.09 -1.00 1.87
N LEU A 6 21.47 -0.05 1.19
CA LEU A 6 20.34 0.71 1.71
C LEU A 6 19.05 0.00 1.32
N ARG A 7 18.39 -0.62 2.30
CA ARG A 7 17.17 -1.41 2.10
C ARG A 7 15.94 -0.68 2.61
N LEU A 8 15.04 -0.37 1.70
CA LEU A 8 13.83 0.37 1.98
C LEU A 8 12.67 -0.58 2.27
N ALA A 9 11.96 -0.33 3.37
CA ALA A 9 10.63 -0.85 3.62
C ALA A 9 9.62 0.28 3.42
N LEU A 10 8.81 0.20 2.36
CA LEU A 10 7.85 1.23 2.01
C LEU A 10 6.50 0.93 2.64
N VAL A 11 5.92 1.95 3.30
CA VAL A 11 4.55 1.90 3.80
C VAL A 11 3.76 3.03 3.14
N CYS A 12 2.91 2.67 2.17
CA CYS A 12 2.13 3.57 1.34
C CYS A 12 0.71 3.72 1.90
N TYR A 13 0.38 4.91 2.41
CA TYR A 13 -0.93 5.15 3.03
C TYR A 13 -2.05 5.30 1.99
N GLY A 14 -3.27 4.96 2.40
CA GLY A 14 -4.47 5.32 1.64
C GLY A 14 -4.82 6.80 1.80
N GLY A 15 -5.44 7.38 0.77
CA GLY A 15 -5.88 8.77 0.81
C GLY A 15 -6.70 9.17 -0.43
N ILE A 16 -7.76 9.93 -0.19
CA ILE A 16 -8.70 10.43 -1.20
C ILE A 16 -7.99 11.48 -2.08
N SER A 17 -7.79 11.13 -3.36
CA SER A 17 -7.27 11.97 -4.46
C SER A 17 -5.75 12.15 -4.61
N LEU A 18 -4.92 11.45 -3.84
CA LEU A 18 -3.45 11.57 -3.93
C LEU A 18 -2.76 10.33 -4.54
N ALA A 19 -3.53 9.47 -5.21
CA ALA A 19 -3.00 8.28 -5.87
C ALA A 19 -1.92 8.61 -6.92
N ILE A 20 -2.08 9.73 -7.64
CA ILE A 20 -1.12 10.24 -8.63
C ILE A 20 0.16 10.72 -7.95
N TYR A 21 0.04 11.40 -6.80
CA TYR A 21 1.19 11.85 -6.02
C TYR A 21 1.99 10.65 -5.48
N MET A 22 1.28 9.67 -4.92
CA MET A 22 1.86 8.40 -4.47
C MET A 22 2.58 7.69 -5.61
N HIS A 23 1.94 7.61 -6.79
CA HIS A 23 2.52 7.02 -8.00
C HIS A 23 3.83 7.71 -8.38
N GLY A 24 3.87 9.04 -8.36
CA GLY A 24 5.08 9.82 -8.63
C GLY A 24 6.23 9.43 -7.69
N ILE A 25 5.95 9.28 -6.39
CA ILE A 25 6.96 8.84 -5.41
C ILE A 25 7.41 7.41 -5.69
N THR A 26 6.48 6.47 -5.90
CA THR A 26 6.83 5.08 -6.19
C THR A 26 7.60 4.93 -7.50
N LYS A 27 7.32 5.79 -8.49
CA LYS A 27 8.04 5.86 -9.77
C LYS A 27 9.48 6.34 -9.59
N GLU A 28 9.71 7.36 -8.78
CA GLU A 28 11.06 7.83 -8.47
C GLU A 28 11.86 6.80 -7.66
N ILE A 29 11.22 6.10 -6.72
CA ILE A 29 11.84 4.99 -5.99
C ILE A 29 12.20 3.83 -6.95
N TRP A 30 11.33 3.52 -7.91
CA TRP A 30 11.63 2.53 -8.96
C TRP A 30 12.80 2.96 -9.84
N HIS A 31 12.87 4.21 -10.29
CA HIS A 31 14.03 4.74 -11.01
C HIS A 31 15.32 4.65 -10.20
N LEU A 32 15.29 4.98 -8.90
CA LEU A 32 16.44 4.81 -8.00
C LEU A 32 16.89 3.35 -7.91
N ALA A 33 15.96 2.40 -7.77
CA ALA A 33 16.29 0.97 -7.73
C ALA A 33 16.90 0.48 -9.05
N ARG A 34 16.37 0.93 -10.20
CA ARG A 34 16.93 0.63 -11.53
C ARG A 34 18.34 1.18 -11.68
N SER A 35 18.55 2.45 -11.34
CA SER A 35 19.88 3.08 -11.38
C SER A 35 20.87 2.40 -10.45
N SER A 36 20.43 2.00 -9.26
CA SER A 36 21.32 1.34 -8.31
C SER A 36 21.75 -0.05 -8.78
N ARG A 37 20.83 -0.80 -9.41
CA ARG A 37 21.16 -2.08 -10.05
C ARG A 37 22.09 -1.87 -11.25
N ALA A 38 21.80 -0.92 -12.14
CA ALA A 38 22.67 -0.60 -13.28
C ALA A 38 24.08 -0.18 -12.85
N HIS A 39 24.19 0.72 -11.85
CA HIS A 39 25.46 1.14 -11.27
C HIS A 39 26.24 -0.04 -10.69
N ARG A 40 25.54 -0.98 -10.03
CA ARG A 40 26.18 -2.16 -9.45
C ARG A 40 26.69 -3.15 -10.50
N ASP A 41 26.01 -3.22 -11.63
CA ASP A 41 26.32 -4.15 -12.72
C ASP A 41 27.19 -3.50 -13.81
N PHE A 42 27.65 -2.27 -13.59
CA PHE A 42 28.44 -1.47 -14.54
C PHE A 42 27.73 -1.26 -15.89
N GLU A 43 26.41 -1.13 -15.85
CA GLU A 43 25.55 -0.87 -17.01
C GLU A 43 25.13 0.60 -17.07
N PRO A 44 24.93 1.17 -18.27
CA PRO A 44 24.48 2.54 -18.40
C PRO A 44 23.02 2.72 -17.93
N ALA A 45 22.74 3.84 -17.26
CA ALA A 45 21.37 4.26 -16.96
C ALA A 45 20.61 4.71 -18.22
N ALA A 46 19.40 4.21 -18.43
CA ALA A 46 18.63 4.45 -19.65
C ALA A 46 17.76 5.73 -19.57
N GLY A 47 17.09 5.95 -18.43
CA GLY A 47 16.15 7.06 -18.22
C GLY A 47 16.78 8.39 -17.77
N ALA A 48 16.02 9.49 -17.89
CA ALA A 48 16.48 10.81 -17.43
C ALA A 48 16.64 10.89 -15.90
N SER A 49 15.60 10.52 -15.14
CA SER A 49 15.70 10.41 -13.66
C SER A 49 16.75 9.37 -13.27
N GLU A 50 16.86 8.27 -14.02
CA GLU A 50 17.83 7.22 -13.73
C GLU A 50 19.28 7.71 -13.81
N ARG A 51 19.62 8.53 -14.82
CA ARG A 51 20.95 9.14 -14.93
C ARG A 51 21.29 10.06 -13.75
N VAL A 52 20.30 10.76 -13.19
CA VAL A 52 20.51 11.60 -12.00
C VAL A 52 20.85 10.74 -10.79
N TYR A 53 20.08 9.67 -10.54
CA TYR A 53 20.39 8.75 -9.44
C TYR A 53 21.70 8.00 -9.65
N TYR A 54 22.04 7.63 -10.90
CA TYR A 54 23.30 6.98 -11.21
C TYR A 54 24.49 7.89 -10.84
N ALA A 55 24.46 9.15 -11.29
CA ALA A 55 25.50 10.13 -10.96
C ALA A 55 25.59 10.41 -9.44
N LEU A 56 24.45 10.40 -8.73
CA LEU A 56 24.44 10.52 -7.28
C LEU A 56 25.15 9.33 -6.60
N LEU A 57 24.92 8.11 -7.08
CA LEU A 57 25.59 6.91 -6.55
C LEU A 57 27.09 6.90 -6.84
N GLU A 58 27.50 7.39 -8.02
CA GLU A 58 28.92 7.59 -8.35
C GLU A 58 29.58 8.59 -7.40
N SER A 59 28.97 9.75 -7.18
CA SER A 59 29.48 10.78 -6.24
C SER A 59 29.60 10.24 -4.81
N ILE A 60 28.63 9.43 -4.34
CA ILE A 60 28.74 8.75 -3.03
C ILE A 60 29.94 7.78 -3.00
N GLY A 61 30.17 7.05 -4.09
CA GLY A 61 31.33 6.16 -4.24
C GLY A 61 32.66 6.90 -4.18
N ASP A 62 32.76 8.01 -4.91
CA ASP A 62 33.98 8.81 -5.05
C ASP A 62 34.30 9.60 -3.76
N GLU A 63 33.30 10.21 -3.13
CA GLU A 63 33.50 11.10 -1.97
C GLU A 63 33.57 10.35 -0.64
N ALA A 64 32.69 9.36 -0.45
CA ALA A 64 32.60 8.62 0.82
C ALA A 64 33.32 7.27 0.78
N GLY A 65 33.81 6.83 -0.39
CA GLY A 65 34.41 5.51 -0.56
C GLY A 65 33.41 4.38 -0.34
N VAL A 66 32.11 4.62 -0.53
CA VAL A 66 31.02 3.65 -0.29
C VAL A 66 30.39 3.23 -1.60
N ASN A 67 30.47 1.94 -1.91
CA ASN A 67 29.75 1.37 -3.04
C ASN A 67 28.33 0.99 -2.56
N LEU A 68 27.38 1.90 -2.77
CA LEU A 68 26.02 1.81 -2.24
C LEU A 68 25.08 1.09 -3.24
N ARG A 69 24.39 0.06 -2.76
CA ARG A 69 23.22 -0.52 -3.44
C ARG A 69 21.94 -0.14 -2.71
N VAL A 70 21.04 0.55 -3.38
CA VAL A 70 19.70 0.91 -2.88
C VAL A 70 18.68 -0.05 -3.45
N MET A 71 17.79 -0.57 -2.61
CA MET A 71 16.74 -1.50 -3.03
C MET A 71 15.48 -1.38 -2.17
N VAL A 72 14.35 -1.82 -2.73
CA VAL A 72 13.07 -1.96 -2.05
C VAL A 72 12.70 -3.43 -2.01
N ASP A 73 12.60 -4.00 -0.82
CA ASP A 73 12.32 -5.43 -0.62
C ASP A 73 11.15 -5.67 0.34
N ILE A 74 10.50 -4.61 0.84
CA ILE A 74 9.24 -4.68 1.58
C ILE A 74 8.36 -3.54 1.09
N VAL A 75 7.14 -3.86 0.67
CA VAL A 75 6.12 -2.91 0.27
C VAL A 75 4.83 -3.23 1.02
N ALA A 76 4.22 -2.23 1.65
CA ALA A 76 2.99 -2.42 2.39
C ALA A 76 2.05 -1.25 2.11
N GLY A 77 0.78 -1.50 1.82
CA GLY A 77 -0.13 -0.43 1.43
C GLY A 77 -1.61 -0.69 1.62
N ALA A 78 -2.38 0.40 1.65
CA ALA A 78 -3.83 0.41 1.76
C ALA A 78 -4.43 1.35 0.69
N SER A 79 -5.61 1.04 0.16
CA SER A 79 -6.31 1.90 -0.81
C SER A 79 -5.43 2.24 -2.03
N ALA A 80 -5.39 3.51 -2.44
CA ALA A 80 -4.48 4.00 -3.46
C ALA A 80 -3.00 3.66 -3.21
N GLY A 81 -2.55 3.61 -1.95
CA GLY A 81 -1.21 3.17 -1.59
C GLY A 81 -1.00 1.67 -1.84
N GLY A 82 -2.04 0.86 -1.66
CA GLY A 82 -2.04 -0.57 -1.98
C GLY A 82 -1.97 -0.83 -3.49
N ILE A 83 -2.71 -0.07 -4.30
CA ILE A 83 -2.60 -0.14 -5.78
C ILE A 83 -1.14 0.16 -6.20
N ASN A 84 -0.61 1.33 -5.84
CA ASN A 84 0.77 1.69 -6.22
C ASN A 84 1.81 0.70 -5.68
N GLY A 85 1.57 0.14 -4.48
CA GLY A 85 2.41 -0.90 -3.90
C GLY A 85 2.44 -2.19 -4.71
N VAL A 86 1.27 -2.66 -5.19
CA VAL A 86 1.15 -3.86 -6.05
C VAL A 86 1.98 -3.71 -7.31
N PHE A 87 1.80 -2.61 -8.03
CA PHE A 87 2.51 -2.36 -9.28
C PHE A 87 4.01 -2.15 -9.08
N LEU A 88 4.41 -1.40 -8.03
CA LEU A 88 5.83 -1.24 -7.69
C LEU A 88 6.49 -2.58 -7.37
N ALA A 89 5.84 -3.41 -6.56
CA ALA A 89 6.34 -4.74 -6.21
C ALA A 89 6.49 -5.63 -7.45
N GLN A 90 5.49 -5.63 -8.34
CA GLN A 90 5.55 -6.32 -9.62
C GLN A 90 6.72 -5.83 -10.48
N ALA A 91 6.90 -4.52 -10.64
CA ALA A 91 8.00 -3.96 -11.44
C ALA A 91 9.39 -4.25 -10.86
N VAL A 92 9.54 -4.25 -9.54
CA VAL A 92 10.82 -4.54 -8.87
C VAL A 92 11.22 -6.01 -9.03
N THR A 93 10.26 -6.92 -8.89
CA THR A 93 10.49 -8.37 -8.97
C THR A 93 10.67 -8.87 -10.40
N SER A 94 9.97 -8.27 -11.38
CA SER A 94 10.01 -8.72 -12.78
C SER A 94 10.92 -7.89 -13.70
N GLY A 95 11.36 -6.71 -13.26
CA GLY A 95 12.08 -5.75 -14.11
C GLY A 95 11.18 -5.04 -15.14
N GLN A 96 9.86 -5.21 -15.06
CA GLN A 96 8.87 -4.54 -15.92
C GLN A 96 8.83 -3.01 -15.70
N SER A 97 8.30 -2.29 -16.69
CA SER A 97 8.10 -0.83 -16.58
C SER A 97 6.89 -0.48 -15.70
N LEU A 98 7.00 0.60 -14.91
CA LEU A 98 5.85 1.21 -14.23
C LEU A 98 5.08 2.22 -15.10
N ASP A 99 5.53 2.46 -16.33
CA ASP A 99 4.88 3.41 -17.24
C ASP A 99 3.41 3.05 -17.54
N PRO A 100 3.01 1.78 -17.73
CA PRO A 100 1.60 1.43 -17.94
C PRO A 100 0.68 1.85 -16.80
N LEU A 101 1.15 1.81 -15.54
CA LEU A 101 0.38 2.35 -14.41
C LEU A 101 0.26 3.89 -14.48
N THR A 102 1.28 4.56 -15.04
CA THR A 102 1.21 6.02 -15.27
C THR A 102 0.08 6.34 -16.25
N ASP A 103 0.01 5.59 -17.34
CA ASP A 103 -1.04 5.75 -18.36
C ASP A 103 -2.40 5.47 -17.75
N LEU A 104 -2.53 4.41 -16.95
CA LEU A 104 -3.75 4.12 -16.20
C LEU A 104 -4.17 5.30 -15.29
N TRP A 105 -3.23 5.90 -14.55
CA TRP A 105 -3.56 7.04 -13.69
C TRP A 105 -3.95 8.30 -14.49
N LEU A 106 -3.36 8.49 -15.67
CA LEU A 106 -3.73 9.59 -16.57
C LEU A 106 -5.11 9.37 -17.21
N GLU A 107 -5.44 8.13 -17.55
CA GLU A 107 -6.77 7.73 -18.03
C GLU A 107 -7.82 7.83 -16.92
N ILE A 108 -7.51 7.41 -15.69
CA ILE A 108 -8.41 7.53 -14.53
C ILE A 108 -8.64 8.99 -14.12
N ALA A 109 -7.65 9.87 -14.31
CA ALA A 109 -7.82 11.31 -14.11
C ALA A 109 -8.92 11.87 -15.03
N ASP A 110 -9.22 11.19 -16.13
CA ASP A 110 -10.45 11.36 -16.89
C ASP A 110 -11.60 10.59 -16.23
N VAL A 111 -12.22 11.25 -15.23
CA VAL A 111 -13.30 10.72 -14.38
C VAL A 111 -14.44 10.07 -15.20
N GLU A 112 -14.64 10.47 -16.46
CA GLU A 112 -15.64 9.89 -17.36
C GLU A 112 -15.42 8.38 -17.62
N ALA A 113 -14.17 7.90 -17.62
CA ALA A 113 -13.83 6.50 -17.88
C ALA A 113 -14.23 5.56 -16.72
N LEU A 114 -14.32 6.07 -15.49
CA LEU A 114 -14.73 5.28 -14.31
C LEU A 114 -16.24 5.24 -14.08
N LEU A 115 -17.00 6.10 -14.77
CA LEU A 115 -18.45 6.18 -14.60
C LEU A 115 -19.10 4.87 -15.05
N ASN A 116 -20.04 4.38 -14.24
CA ASN A 116 -20.79 3.19 -14.59
C ASN A 116 -21.63 3.45 -15.86
N PRO A 117 -21.44 2.67 -16.96
CA PRO A 117 -22.13 2.88 -18.24
C PRO A 117 -23.66 2.83 -18.15
N GLU A 118 -24.21 2.05 -17.22
CA GLU A 118 -25.66 1.95 -17.00
C GLU A 118 -26.25 3.20 -16.32
N HIS A 119 -25.39 4.08 -15.79
CA HIS A 119 -25.77 5.22 -14.96
C HIS A 119 -25.20 6.56 -15.50
N GLY A 120 -24.61 6.55 -16.71
CA GLY A 120 -24.06 7.73 -17.38
C GLY A 120 -25.14 8.80 -17.63
N PRO A 121 -24.90 10.09 -17.33
CA PRO A 121 -25.93 11.11 -17.47
C PRO A 121 -26.25 11.39 -18.95
N SER A 122 -27.53 11.44 -19.30
CA SER A 122 -27.96 12.19 -20.49
C SER A 122 -27.50 13.64 -20.35
N HIS A 123 -26.88 14.17 -21.40
CA HIS A 123 -25.99 15.36 -21.53
C HIS A 123 -26.31 16.67 -20.77
N ARG A 124 -27.40 16.79 -20.01
CA ARG A 124 -27.79 18.01 -19.27
C ARG A 124 -27.59 17.92 -17.76
N PHE A 125 -27.48 16.72 -17.19
CA PHE A 125 -27.32 16.50 -15.74
C PHE A 125 -25.90 16.11 -15.31
N ALA A 126 -24.98 15.84 -16.25
CA ALA A 126 -23.56 15.58 -15.96
C ALA A 126 -22.88 16.70 -15.17
N LYS A 127 -23.31 17.96 -15.37
CA LYS A 127 -22.79 19.12 -14.62
C LYS A 127 -23.10 19.09 -13.12
N MET A 128 -24.10 18.33 -12.65
CA MET A 128 -24.35 18.19 -11.20
C MET A 128 -23.46 17.14 -10.53
N TRP A 129 -23.01 16.13 -11.27
CA TRP A 129 -22.10 15.08 -10.76
C TRP A 129 -20.65 15.54 -10.67
N ALA A 130 -20.27 16.57 -11.44
CA ALA A 130 -18.98 17.24 -11.34
C ALA A 130 -18.88 18.20 -10.14
N MET A 131 -20.00 18.60 -9.53
CA MET A 131 -20.01 19.60 -8.44
C MET A 131 -19.39 19.14 -7.12
N PRO A 132 -19.53 17.88 -6.65
CA PRO A 132 -18.85 17.41 -5.45
C PRO A 132 -17.32 17.42 -5.61
N ILE A 133 -16.82 17.10 -6.81
CA ILE A 133 -15.39 17.09 -7.16
C ILE A 133 -14.87 18.52 -7.33
N ALA A 134 -15.64 19.40 -7.98
CA ALA A 134 -15.28 20.81 -8.14
C ALA A 134 -15.25 21.59 -6.81
N TRP A 135 -16.13 21.26 -5.86
CA TRP A 135 -16.09 21.84 -4.50
C TRP A 135 -14.89 21.33 -3.69
N MET A 136 -14.47 20.08 -3.93
CA MET A 136 -13.28 19.46 -3.33
C MET A 136 -11.96 20.08 -3.83
N LEU A 137 -11.93 20.58 -5.07
CA LEU A 137 -10.79 21.34 -5.60
C LEU A 137 -10.74 22.81 -5.11
N ALA A 138 -11.81 23.30 -4.47
CA ALA A 138 -11.96 24.72 -4.12
C ALA A 138 -12.02 25.03 -2.60
N GLY A 139 -12.00 24.03 -1.70
CA GLY A 139 -12.17 24.24 -0.25
C GLY A 139 -10.97 23.78 0.58
N ARG A 140 -10.21 24.75 1.12
CA ARG A 140 -9.11 24.57 2.08
C ARG A 140 -9.62 24.34 3.51
N ASP A 141 -8.78 23.65 4.29
CA ASP A 141 -8.69 23.55 5.77
C ASP A 141 -9.75 22.77 6.57
N SER A 142 -9.30 21.79 7.38
CA SER A 142 -10.00 21.42 8.63
C SER A 142 -9.16 20.61 9.64
N SER A 143 -8.76 21.26 10.74
CA SER A 143 -8.33 20.63 12.00
C SER A 143 -9.49 20.68 13.03
N VAL A 144 -10.08 19.54 13.43
CA VAL A 144 -9.89 18.68 14.63
C VAL A 144 -10.94 18.94 15.76
N ASN A 145 -11.69 17.86 16.05
CA ASN A 145 -12.43 17.43 17.26
C ASN A 145 -13.64 18.18 17.83
N ALA A 146 -14.74 17.42 18.00
CA ALA A 146 -15.53 17.39 19.24
C ALA A 146 -16.26 16.04 19.40
N THR A 147 -16.13 15.47 20.59
CA THR A 147 -16.84 14.31 21.16
C THR A 147 -18.36 14.41 21.02
N VAL A 148 -18.99 13.40 20.40
CA VAL A 148 -20.45 13.38 20.19
C VAL A 148 -21.14 12.59 21.31
N GLU A 149 -22.10 13.25 21.97
CA GLU A 149 -22.95 12.74 23.04
C GLU A 149 -23.79 11.51 22.63
N PRO A 150 -24.17 10.63 23.59
CA PRO A 150 -24.87 9.38 23.33
C PRO A 150 -26.20 9.50 22.58
N ALA A 151 -26.94 10.60 22.78
CA ALA A 151 -28.25 10.81 22.16
C ALA A 151 -28.17 11.08 20.64
N ALA A 152 -27.08 11.72 20.17
CA ALA A 152 -26.86 11.98 18.75
C ALA A 152 -26.46 10.70 17.97
N ARG A 153 -25.96 9.66 18.65
CA ARG A 153 -25.61 8.37 18.00
C ARG A 153 -26.85 7.60 17.53
N ALA A 154 -27.94 7.63 18.31
CA ALA A 154 -29.17 6.94 17.96
C ALA A 154 -29.88 7.59 16.76
N GLU A 155 -29.86 8.93 16.69
CA GLU A 155 -30.42 9.68 15.57
C GLU A 155 -29.60 9.52 14.29
N VAL A 156 -28.26 9.52 14.41
CA VAL A 156 -27.35 9.24 13.29
C VAL A 156 -27.54 7.82 12.78
N ARG A 157 -27.67 6.82 13.67
CA ARG A 157 -27.95 5.41 13.31
C ARG A 157 -29.30 5.25 12.60
N ALA A 158 -30.36 5.89 13.09
CA ALA A 158 -31.67 5.85 12.44
C ALA A 158 -31.66 6.55 11.05
N LYS A 159 -30.89 7.64 10.92
CA LYS A 159 -30.66 8.31 9.63
C LYS A 159 -29.83 7.44 8.68
N LEU A 160 -28.83 6.71 9.17
CA LEU A 160 -28.00 5.77 8.41
C LEU A 160 -28.75 4.52 7.95
N GLU A 161 -29.53 3.88 8.83
CA GLU A 161 -30.37 2.75 8.45
C GLU A 161 -31.42 3.15 7.41
N ARG A 162 -31.89 4.40 7.46
CA ARG A 162 -32.77 4.98 6.44
C ARG A 162 -32.02 5.36 5.16
N PHE A 163 -30.73 5.72 5.25
CA PHE A 163 -29.86 6.09 4.11
C PHE A 163 -29.38 4.86 3.33
N VAL A 164 -29.00 3.78 4.03
CA VAL A 164 -28.62 2.47 3.46
C VAL A 164 -29.84 1.78 2.83
N ARG A 165 -31.06 2.05 3.34
CA ARG A 165 -32.31 1.55 2.74
C ARG A 165 -32.90 2.46 1.65
N SER A 166 -32.47 3.72 1.56
CA SER A 166 -32.88 4.59 0.46
C SER A 166 -32.07 4.25 -0.79
N ARG A 167 -32.76 3.74 -1.82
CA ARG A 167 -32.26 3.43 -3.17
C ARG A 167 -31.81 4.68 -3.95
N TRP A 168 -31.00 5.54 -3.34
CA TRP A 168 -30.60 6.85 -3.88
C TRP A 168 -29.08 7.07 -3.87
N PHE A 169 -28.29 6.01 -3.68
CA PHE A 169 -26.84 6.08 -3.82
C PHE A 169 -26.27 4.74 -4.33
N GLU A 170 -26.41 4.49 -5.62
CA GLU A 170 -25.57 3.49 -6.31
C GLU A 170 -24.17 4.12 -6.48
N PRO A 171 -23.07 3.39 -6.18
CA PRO A 171 -21.72 3.94 -6.26
C PRO A 171 -21.45 4.57 -7.64
N PRO A 172 -20.87 5.78 -7.71
CA PRO A 172 -20.66 6.48 -8.98
C PRO A 172 -19.67 5.76 -9.90
N PHE A 173 -18.76 4.99 -9.33
CA PHE A 173 -17.73 4.27 -10.07
C PHE A 173 -18.00 2.77 -10.10
N GLY A 174 -17.75 2.17 -11.26
CA GLY A 174 -18.01 0.77 -11.48
C GLY A 174 -16.83 -0.11 -11.03
N GLY A 175 -17.12 -1.06 -10.12
CA GLY A 175 -16.11 -2.00 -9.60
C GLY A 175 -15.50 -2.88 -10.70
N LYS A 176 -16.34 -3.37 -11.60
CA LYS A 176 -15.95 -4.15 -12.77
C LYS A 176 -15.02 -3.38 -13.70
N GLN A 177 -15.29 -2.09 -13.93
CA GLN A 177 -14.46 -1.22 -14.76
C GLN A 177 -13.07 -1.10 -14.15
N LEU A 178 -12.97 -0.75 -12.86
CA LEU A 178 -11.68 -0.68 -12.16
C LEU A 178 -10.92 -2.01 -12.21
N MET A 179 -11.60 -3.14 -12.03
CA MET A 179 -10.97 -4.45 -12.13
C MET A 179 -10.38 -4.71 -13.53
N ASN A 180 -11.12 -4.37 -14.59
CA ASN A 180 -10.64 -4.48 -15.97
C ASN A 180 -9.39 -3.60 -16.19
N MET A 181 -9.45 -2.34 -15.80
CA MET A 181 -8.32 -1.41 -15.88
C MET A 181 -7.06 -1.91 -15.17
N LEU A 182 -7.21 -2.47 -13.97
CA LEU A 182 -6.08 -3.04 -13.23
C LEU A 182 -5.47 -4.25 -13.94
N LEU A 183 -6.30 -5.12 -14.53
CA LEU A 183 -5.83 -6.25 -15.35
C LEU A 183 -5.15 -5.77 -16.62
N ASP A 184 -5.71 -4.78 -17.32
CA ASP A 184 -5.14 -4.20 -18.54
C ASP A 184 -3.77 -3.58 -18.26
N ALA A 185 -3.60 -2.89 -17.13
CA ALA A 185 -2.32 -2.31 -16.76
C ALA A 185 -1.28 -3.40 -16.42
N LEU A 186 -1.66 -4.48 -15.73
CA LEU A 186 -0.75 -5.62 -15.47
C LEU A 186 -0.38 -6.37 -16.76
N GLU A 187 -1.32 -6.49 -17.69
CA GLU A 187 -1.08 -7.07 -19.01
C GLU A 187 -0.14 -6.19 -19.85
N ALA A 188 -0.36 -4.88 -19.85
CA ALA A 188 0.54 -3.92 -20.50
C ALA A 188 1.95 -3.93 -19.91
N MET A 189 2.10 -4.11 -18.58
CA MET A 189 3.40 -4.32 -17.95
C MET A 189 4.09 -5.61 -18.43
N ARG A 190 3.32 -6.70 -18.59
CA ARG A 190 3.81 -7.98 -19.07
C ARG A 190 4.28 -7.92 -20.52
N ASP A 191 3.53 -7.22 -21.37
CA ASP A 191 3.78 -7.18 -22.82
C ASP A 191 4.85 -6.14 -23.20
N ALA A 192 5.13 -5.18 -22.32
CA ALA A 192 6.21 -4.22 -22.49
C ALA A 192 7.61 -4.85 -22.32
N PRO A 193 8.66 -4.29 -22.94
CA PRO A 193 10.03 -4.74 -22.71
C PRO A 193 10.41 -4.67 -21.22
N ALA A 194 10.79 -5.81 -20.65
CA ALA A 194 11.25 -5.92 -19.28
C ALA A 194 12.78 -5.98 -19.21
N GLY A 195 13.35 -5.34 -18.18
CA GLY A 195 14.74 -5.53 -17.78
C GLY A 195 14.89 -6.74 -16.85
N PRO A 196 16.10 -6.97 -16.30
CA PRO A 196 16.27 -7.96 -15.26
C PRO A 196 15.61 -7.53 -13.95
N ARG A 197 15.34 -8.50 -13.08
CA ARG A 197 14.91 -8.30 -11.69
C ARG A 197 15.83 -7.31 -10.98
N LEU A 198 15.24 -6.36 -10.23
CA LEU A 198 16.01 -5.27 -9.60
C LEU A 198 16.67 -5.69 -8.28
N LEU A 199 16.16 -6.75 -7.66
CA LEU A 199 16.70 -7.32 -6.43
C LEU A 199 17.79 -8.36 -6.70
N PRO A 200 18.80 -8.47 -5.83
CA PRO A 200 19.79 -9.53 -5.95
C PRO A 200 19.16 -10.92 -5.77
N GLU A 201 19.79 -11.95 -6.33
CA GLU A 201 19.38 -13.34 -6.17
C GLU A 201 19.30 -13.75 -4.69
N GLY A 202 18.21 -14.42 -4.30
CA GLY A 202 17.93 -14.84 -2.93
C GLY A 202 17.50 -13.72 -1.98
N GLN A 203 17.35 -12.47 -2.45
CA GLN A 203 16.78 -11.39 -1.66
C GLN A 203 15.27 -11.29 -1.96
N PRO A 204 14.36 -11.74 -1.09
CA PRO A 204 12.92 -11.72 -1.38
C PRO A 204 12.35 -10.29 -1.36
N LEU A 205 11.31 -10.07 -2.16
CA LEU A 205 10.37 -8.96 -1.99
C LEU A 205 9.10 -9.48 -1.33
N ASP A 206 8.64 -8.82 -0.27
CA ASP A 206 7.29 -9.05 0.28
C ASP A 206 6.39 -7.84 0.04
N LEU A 207 5.17 -8.12 -0.44
CA LEU A 207 4.09 -7.16 -0.60
C LEU A 207 2.95 -7.48 0.36
N PHE A 208 2.47 -6.47 1.08
CA PHE A 208 1.33 -6.58 1.99
C PHE A 208 0.25 -5.56 1.63
N VAL A 209 -0.94 -6.04 1.28
CA VAL A 209 -2.08 -5.20 0.93
C VAL A 209 -3.17 -5.36 1.98
N THR A 210 -3.55 -4.27 2.65
CA THR A 210 -4.62 -4.33 3.65
C THR A 210 -5.99 -4.25 3.01
N VAL A 211 -6.90 -5.07 3.50
CA VAL A 211 -8.29 -5.13 3.06
C VAL A 211 -9.17 -5.27 4.30
N THR A 212 -10.39 -4.76 4.24
CA THR A 212 -11.37 -4.92 5.32
C THR A 212 -12.48 -5.87 4.86
N ASP A 213 -12.68 -6.97 5.58
CA ASP A 213 -13.90 -7.77 5.48
C ASP A 213 -15.04 -7.04 6.18
N PHE A 214 -16.05 -6.62 5.41
CA PHE A 214 -17.18 -5.87 5.96
C PHE A 214 -18.02 -6.71 6.93
N ARG A 215 -18.14 -8.03 6.72
CA ARG A 215 -18.87 -8.92 7.65
C ARG A 215 -18.04 -9.25 8.88
N GLY A 216 -16.73 -9.26 8.71
CA GLY A 216 -15.79 -9.72 9.73
C GLY A 216 -15.85 -11.23 9.93
N HIS A 217 -14.89 -11.74 10.69
CA HIS A 217 -14.74 -13.14 10.99
C HIS A 217 -14.40 -13.34 12.47
N PRO A 218 -14.80 -14.47 13.07
CA PRO A 218 -14.48 -14.75 14.45
C PRO A 218 -12.98 -15.04 14.61
N GLU A 219 -12.34 -14.32 15.52
CA GLU A 219 -10.93 -14.50 15.87
C GLU A 219 -10.80 -14.79 17.37
N ARG A 220 -10.01 -15.82 17.69
CA ARG A 220 -9.80 -16.29 19.06
C ARG A 220 -8.56 -15.64 19.65
N LEU A 221 -8.77 -14.78 20.63
CA LEU A 221 -7.70 -14.15 21.40
C LEU A 221 -7.42 -14.98 22.65
N ARG A 222 -6.14 -15.37 22.82
CA ARG A 222 -5.67 -15.94 24.09
C ARG A 222 -5.29 -14.80 25.02
N LEU A 223 -5.95 -14.73 26.17
CA LEU A 223 -5.66 -13.74 27.21
C LEU A 223 -5.26 -14.46 28.51
N ASN A 224 -4.79 -13.69 29.49
CA ASN A 224 -4.45 -14.24 30.81
C ASN A 224 -5.73 -14.60 31.60
N SER A 225 -6.76 -13.76 31.53
CA SER A 225 -8.09 -14.04 32.09
C SER A 225 -9.14 -13.15 31.43
N PRO A 226 -10.23 -13.71 30.85
CA PRO A 226 -10.46 -15.15 30.64
C PRO A 226 -9.45 -15.74 29.65
N PRO A 227 -9.16 -17.06 29.67
CA PRO A 227 -8.11 -17.66 28.85
C PRO A 227 -8.34 -17.56 27.34
N GLU A 228 -9.60 -17.44 26.92
CA GLU A 228 -10.00 -17.26 25.52
C GLU A 228 -11.15 -16.26 25.44
N VAL A 229 -11.07 -15.34 24.48
CA VAL A 229 -12.17 -14.46 24.05
C VAL A 229 -12.30 -14.58 22.54
N VAL A 230 -13.54 -14.63 22.05
CA VAL A 230 -13.81 -14.55 20.62
C VAL A 230 -14.23 -13.12 20.30
N GLU A 231 -13.49 -12.46 19.43
CA GLU A 231 -13.82 -11.14 18.90
C GLU A 231 -14.09 -11.24 17.39
N THR A 232 -14.82 -10.27 16.84
CA THR A 232 -14.99 -10.15 15.39
C THR A 232 -13.84 -9.32 14.85
N GLU A 233 -12.91 -9.97 14.14
CA GLU A 233 -11.85 -9.30 13.40
C GLU A 233 -12.33 -9.01 11.97
N HIS A 234 -11.98 -7.83 11.47
CA HIS A 234 -12.40 -7.37 10.16
C HIS A 234 -11.21 -7.13 9.23
N ARG A 235 -9.99 -7.01 9.76
CA ARG A 235 -8.79 -6.76 8.97
C ARG A 235 -8.31 -8.03 8.31
N LEU A 236 -7.96 -7.89 7.05
CA LEU A 236 -7.29 -8.89 6.24
C LEU A 236 -6.01 -8.27 5.67
N VAL A 237 -4.99 -9.10 5.50
CA VAL A 237 -3.75 -8.72 4.83
C VAL A 237 -3.50 -9.75 3.74
N PHE A 238 -3.56 -9.30 2.49
CA PHE A 238 -3.14 -10.12 1.35
C PHE A 238 -1.63 -9.99 1.23
N SER A 239 -0.93 -11.11 1.37
CA SER A 239 0.53 -11.18 1.35
C SER A 239 1.01 -11.87 0.08
N PHE A 240 2.01 -11.30 -0.57
CA PHE A 240 2.69 -11.85 -1.74
C PHE A 240 4.20 -11.84 -1.50
N SER A 241 4.89 -12.85 -2.02
CA SER A 241 6.35 -12.95 -1.95
C SER A 241 6.88 -13.59 -3.21
N ASP A 242 7.99 -13.07 -3.75
CA ASP A 242 8.73 -13.74 -4.83
C ASP A 242 9.76 -14.75 -4.29
N HIS A 243 9.83 -14.91 -2.97
CA HIS A 243 10.76 -15.81 -2.26
C HIS A 243 12.25 -15.64 -2.64
N GLY A 244 12.61 -14.56 -3.34
CA GLY A 244 13.97 -14.29 -3.80
C GLY A 244 14.45 -15.16 -4.96
N GLN A 245 13.58 -15.91 -5.65
CA GLN A 245 13.95 -16.75 -6.78
C GLN A 245 13.73 -16.02 -8.11
N ASP A 246 14.69 -16.11 -9.02
CA ASP A 246 14.57 -15.49 -10.34
C ASP A 246 13.58 -16.27 -11.21
N GLY A 247 12.59 -15.58 -11.78
CA GLY A 247 11.51 -16.19 -12.58
C GLY A 247 10.26 -16.59 -11.80
N ASP A 248 10.25 -16.55 -10.47
CA ASP A 248 9.00 -16.69 -9.70
C ASP A 248 8.20 -15.38 -9.80
N ALA A 249 6.97 -15.49 -10.31
CA ALA A 249 6.06 -14.36 -10.32
C ALA A 249 5.65 -14.02 -8.88
N LEU A 250 5.61 -12.73 -8.54
CA LEU A 250 5.13 -12.25 -7.24
C LEU A 250 3.71 -12.79 -6.91
N GLY A 251 2.88 -12.96 -7.93
CA GLY A 251 1.56 -13.57 -7.86
C GLY A 251 0.92 -13.62 -9.25
N HIS A 252 -0.19 -14.34 -9.38
CA HIS A 252 -0.96 -14.31 -10.63
C HIS A 252 -1.58 -12.92 -10.84
N ALA A 253 -1.70 -12.45 -12.09
CA ALA A 253 -2.25 -11.11 -12.38
C ALA A 253 -3.65 -10.90 -11.78
N ALA A 254 -4.49 -11.94 -11.78
CA ALA A 254 -5.81 -11.91 -11.14
C ALA A 254 -5.73 -11.66 -9.61
N GLU A 255 -4.72 -12.20 -8.93
CA GLU A 255 -4.56 -12.09 -7.48
C GLU A 255 -4.07 -10.70 -7.10
N LEU A 256 -3.08 -10.19 -7.86
CA LEU A 256 -2.57 -8.83 -7.71
C LEU A 256 -3.65 -7.79 -8.01
N ALA A 257 -4.40 -7.97 -9.10
CA ALA A 257 -5.53 -7.09 -9.45
C ALA A 257 -6.65 -7.16 -8.41
N PHE A 258 -6.98 -8.35 -7.90
CA PHE A 258 -7.98 -8.49 -6.85
C PHE A 258 -7.54 -7.79 -5.56
N ALA A 259 -6.28 -7.91 -5.16
CA ALA A 259 -5.74 -7.20 -4.00
C ALA A 259 -5.85 -5.68 -4.17
N ALA A 260 -5.44 -5.15 -5.34
CA ALA A 260 -5.56 -3.74 -5.69
C ALA A 260 -7.02 -3.25 -5.72
N ARG A 261 -7.92 -4.04 -6.30
CA ARG A 261 -9.36 -3.74 -6.40
C ARG A 261 -10.06 -3.76 -5.03
N ALA A 262 -9.74 -4.74 -4.19
CA ALA A 262 -10.32 -4.91 -2.87
C ALA A 262 -9.86 -3.81 -1.90
N THR A 263 -8.55 -3.52 -1.88
CA THR A 263 -7.99 -2.48 -0.99
C THR A 263 -8.50 -1.08 -1.33
N SER A 264 -8.91 -0.82 -2.57
CA SER A 264 -9.45 0.47 -3.03
C SER A 264 -10.99 0.54 -3.07
N SER A 265 -11.69 -0.44 -2.49
CA SER A 265 -13.15 -0.51 -2.45
C SER A 265 -13.75 0.45 -1.42
N PHE A 266 -13.53 1.75 -1.60
CA PHE A 266 -13.93 2.77 -0.63
C PHE A 266 -15.46 2.93 -0.58
N PRO A 267 -16.10 2.78 0.59
CA PRO A 267 -17.55 2.91 0.73
C PRO A 267 -18.07 4.27 0.24
N GLY A 268 -19.01 4.25 -0.71
CA GLY A 268 -19.57 5.45 -1.32
C GLY A 268 -18.84 5.93 -2.59
N ALA A 269 -17.67 5.37 -2.91
CA ALA A 269 -17.03 5.59 -4.21
C ALA A 269 -17.17 4.35 -5.11
N PHE A 270 -16.88 3.17 -4.57
CA PHE A 270 -16.93 1.89 -5.27
C PHE A 270 -17.83 0.89 -4.53
N PRO A 271 -18.44 -0.08 -5.24
CA PRO A 271 -19.07 -1.22 -4.58
C PRO A 271 -18.01 -2.10 -3.89
N PRO A 272 -18.39 -2.83 -2.82
CA PRO A 272 -17.52 -3.83 -2.21
C PRO A 272 -17.00 -4.82 -3.25
N ALA A 273 -15.70 -5.13 -3.20
CA ALA A 273 -15.13 -6.16 -4.05
C ALA A 273 -15.55 -7.55 -3.55
N THR A 274 -15.75 -8.48 -4.48
CA THR A 274 -16.00 -9.89 -4.19
C THR A 274 -15.19 -10.74 -5.16
N VAL A 275 -14.89 -11.98 -4.78
CA VAL A 275 -14.19 -12.91 -5.67
C VAL A 275 -15.07 -13.26 -6.87
N ALA A 276 -16.39 -13.34 -6.68
CA ALA A 276 -17.33 -13.55 -7.78
C ALA A 276 -17.29 -12.42 -8.85
N GLU A 277 -17.02 -11.16 -8.45
CA GLU A 277 -16.79 -10.06 -9.41
C GLU A 277 -15.56 -10.35 -10.29
N VAL A 278 -14.47 -10.83 -9.68
CA VAL A 278 -13.24 -11.19 -10.40
C VAL A 278 -13.48 -12.36 -11.34
N ASP A 279 -14.13 -13.42 -10.87
CA ASP A 279 -14.43 -14.59 -11.70
C ASP A 279 -15.27 -14.23 -12.93
N ALA A 280 -16.27 -13.36 -12.76
CA ALA A 280 -17.09 -12.87 -13.86
C ALA A 280 -16.27 -12.07 -14.88
N VAL A 281 -15.38 -11.18 -14.42
CA VAL A 281 -14.49 -10.41 -15.29
C VAL A 281 -13.53 -11.32 -16.06
N LEU A 282 -12.92 -12.30 -15.38
CA LEU A 282 -12.00 -13.25 -16.00
C LEU A 282 -12.70 -14.15 -17.01
N ALA A 283 -13.91 -14.62 -16.71
CA ALA A 283 -14.72 -15.41 -17.63
C ALA A 283 -15.06 -14.63 -18.91
N GLU A 284 -15.40 -13.34 -18.79
CA GLU A 284 -15.66 -12.48 -19.95
C GLU A 284 -14.40 -12.21 -20.78
N ARG A 285 -13.23 -12.14 -20.13
CA ARG A 285 -11.93 -12.01 -20.80
C ARG A 285 -11.42 -13.33 -21.39
N GLY A 286 -12.02 -14.47 -21.04
CA GLY A 286 -11.51 -15.79 -21.40
C GLY A 286 -10.14 -16.08 -20.78
N THR A 287 -9.88 -15.56 -19.58
CA THR A 287 -8.62 -15.74 -18.85
C THR A 287 -8.82 -16.71 -17.69
N ASP A 288 -7.93 -17.70 -17.56
CA ASP A 288 -7.96 -18.64 -16.46
C ASP A 288 -7.31 -18.08 -15.18
N TRP A 289 -7.70 -18.61 -14.03
CA TRP A 289 -7.02 -18.35 -12.74
C TRP A 289 -6.66 -19.68 -12.06
N PRO A 290 -5.55 -20.33 -12.49
CA PRO A 290 -5.18 -21.67 -12.01
C PRO A 290 -4.93 -21.72 -10.49
N GLY A 291 -4.36 -20.66 -9.91
CA GLY A 291 -4.03 -20.54 -8.48
C GLY A 291 -5.21 -20.18 -7.57
N ARG A 292 -6.42 -19.97 -8.10
CA ARG A 292 -7.57 -19.40 -7.38
C ARG A 292 -7.82 -20.02 -6.01
N ALA A 293 -7.97 -21.34 -5.95
CA ALA A 293 -8.31 -22.02 -4.69
C ALA A 293 -7.20 -21.85 -3.64
N SER A 294 -5.94 -22.00 -4.05
CA SER A 294 -4.78 -21.78 -3.17
C SER A 294 -4.76 -20.34 -2.68
N PHE A 295 -4.92 -19.35 -3.57
CA PHE A 295 -4.94 -17.95 -3.18
C PHE A 295 -6.05 -17.67 -2.16
N LEU A 296 -7.28 -18.15 -2.37
CA LEU A 296 -8.39 -17.91 -1.45
C LEU A 296 -8.20 -18.58 -0.10
N GLU A 297 -7.60 -19.76 -0.06
CA GLU A 297 -7.24 -20.43 1.19
C GLU A 297 -6.24 -19.60 2.01
N HIS A 298 -5.27 -18.95 1.37
CA HIS A 298 -4.27 -18.13 2.05
C HIS A 298 -4.79 -16.71 2.38
N ALA A 299 -5.47 -16.06 1.44
CA ALA A 299 -5.91 -14.67 1.56
C ALA A 299 -7.20 -14.52 2.38
N LEU A 300 -8.08 -15.53 2.35
CA LEU A 300 -9.40 -15.54 3.00
C LEU A 300 -9.62 -16.86 3.77
N PRO A 301 -8.71 -17.26 4.68
CA PRO A 301 -8.70 -18.62 5.24
C PRO A 301 -10.00 -18.99 5.95
N ARG A 302 -10.59 -18.05 6.69
CA ARG A 302 -11.83 -18.28 7.45
C ARG A 302 -13.03 -18.40 6.52
N GLN A 303 -13.12 -17.52 5.52
CA GLN A 303 -14.21 -17.48 4.56
C GLN A 303 -14.12 -18.66 3.59
N PHE A 304 -12.91 -19.08 3.22
CA PHE A 304 -12.65 -20.28 2.42
C PHE A 304 -13.07 -21.54 3.17
N ALA A 305 -12.62 -21.70 4.42
CA ALA A 305 -13.02 -22.82 5.28
C ALA A 305 -14.54 -22.89 5.51
N ALA A 306 -15.22 -21.73 5.55
CA ALA A 306 -16.67 -21.64 5.68
C ALA A 306 -17.44 -21.76 4.35
N GLY A 307 -16.77 -21.88 3.20
CA GLY A 307 -17.41 -21.98 1.89
C GLY A 307 -18.11 -20.70 1.43
N VAL A 308 -17.70 -19.54 1.94
CA VAL A 308 -18.31 -18.22 1.65
C VAL A 308 -17.33 -17.20 1.07
N ALA A 309 -16.09 -17.60 0.75
CA ALA A 309 -15.06 -16.74 0.17
C ALA A 309 -15.55 -16.01 -1.09
N ASP A 310 -16.34 -16.69 -1.94
CA ASP A 310 -16.82 -16.15 -3.21
C ASP A 310 -17.66 -14.88 -3.07
N THR A 311 -18.38 -14.75 -1.96
CA THR A 311 -19.35 -13.69 -1.70
C THR A 311 -18.97 -12.81 -0.51
N ALA A 312 -17.75 -12.95 0.01
CA ALA A 312 -17.24 -12.12 1.10
C ALA A 312 -17.13 -10.66 0.62
N PRO A 313 -17.84 -9.71 1.23
CA PRO A 313 -17.80 -8.30 0.81
C PRO A 313 -16.55 -7.63 1.38
N LEU A 314 -15.62 -7.30 0.49
CA LEU A 314 -14.36 -6.64 0.83
C LEU A 314 -14.45 -5.15 0.55
N ILE A 315 -14.04 -4.34 1.53
CA ILE A 315 -13.96 -2.89 1.43
C ILE A 315 -12.54 -2.40 1.71
N ASP A 316 -12.34 -1.11 1.49
CA ASP A 316 -11.04 -0.46 1.58
C ASP A 316 -10.31 -0.72 2.92
N GLY A 317 -9.01 -1.01 2.82
CA GLY A 317 -8.15 -1.31 3.98
C GLY A 317 -7.93 -0.11 4.92
N SER A 318 -8.05 1.12 4.40
CA SER A 318 -7.91 2.37 5.16
C SER A 318 -9.03 2.61 6.18
N VAL A 319 -10.17 1.90 6.06
CA VAL A 319 -11.30 1.97 7.00
C VAL A 319 -10.88 1.53 8.41
N LEU A 320 -10.00 0.52 8.50
CA LEU A 320 -9.55 -0.06 9.76
C LEU A 320 -8.05 0.04 10.01
N ALA A 321 -7.24 -0.04 8.95
CA ALA A 321 -5.79 -0.08 9.04
C ALA A 321 -5.17 0.67 7.85
N ASN A 322 -5.02 1.99 8.01
CA ASN A 322 -4.39 2.84 6.99
C ASN A 322 -2.87 2.60 6.85
N ALA A 323 -2.28 1.72 7.66
CA ALA A 323 -0.85 1.48 7.67
C ALA A 323 -0.46 0.07 8.19
N PRO A 324 -0.18 -0.90 7.32
CA PRO A 324 0.29 -2.24 7.69
C PRO A 324 1.77 -2.28 8.14
N PHE A 325 2.12 -1.55 9.19
CA PHE A 325 3.46 -1.60 9.77
C PHE A 325 3.84 -3.00 10.26
N ARG A 326 2.90 -3.67 10.93
CA ARG A 326 3.19 -4.92 11.62
C ARG A 326 3.62 -6.03 10.66
N PRO A 327 2.91 -6.30 9.54
CA PRO A 327 3.40 -7.21 8.50
C PRO A 327 4.79 -6.82 7.97
N ALA A 328 5.02 -5.54 7.71
CA ALA A 328 6.32 -5.05 7.23
C ALA A 328 7.46 -5.23 8.27
N ILE A 329 7.17 -5.08 9.56
CA ILE A 329 8.12 -5.29 10.66
C ILE A 329 8.42 -6.77 10.87
N ASP A 330 7.39 -7.62 10.76
CA ASP A 330 7.52 -9.06 10.95
C ASP A 330 8.37 -9.68 9.83
N ALA A 331 8.20 -9.22 8.58
CA ALA A 331 9.02 -9.61 7.43
C ALA A 331 10.52 -9.35 7.63
N LEU A 332 10.92 -8.37 8.45
CA LEU A 332 12.34 -8.10 8.73
C LEU A 332 13.07 -9.28 9.39
N ARG A 333 12.36 -10.11 10.16
CA ARG A 333 12.98 -11.19 10.95
C ARG A 333 13.63 -12.24 10.08
N GLU A 334 13.15 -12.38 8.85
CA GLU A 334 13.52 -13.44 7.92
C GLU A 334 14.40 -12.91 6.77
N ARG A 335 14.90 -11.67 6.87
CA ARG A 335 15.68 -11.04 5.79
C ARG A 335 17.13 -11.52 5.76
N PRO A 336 17.62 -12.02 4.60
CA PRO A 336 19.01 -12.45 4.46
C PRO A 336 19.95 -11.23 4.47
N ALA A 337 21.06 -11.33 5.20
CA ALA A 337 22.08 -10.29 5.27
C ALA A 337 23.43 -10.83 4.81
N ARG A 338 23.87 -10.41 3.61
CA ARG A 338 25.18 -10.78 3.03
C ARG A 338 26.22 -9.64 3.09
N ARG A 339 25.75 -8.42 3.35
CA ARG A 339 26.55 -7.18 3.42
C ARG A 339 26.09 -6.33 4.60
N GLN A 340 26.80 -5.25 4.85
CA GLN A 340 26.33 -4.24 5.79
C GLN A 340 25.06 -3.58 5.25
N ILE A 341 24.01 -3.56 6.07
CA ILE A 341 22.69 -3.04 5.71
C ILE A 341 22.40 -1.79 6.52
N ASP A 342 21.96 -0.73 5.84
CA ASP A 342 21.18 0.36 6.41
C ASP A 342 19.70 0.14 6.04
N ARG A 343 18.84 -0.09 7.03
CA ARG A 343 17.42 -0.38 6.83
C ARG A 343 16.60 0.87 7.14
N ARG A 344 15.82 1.36 6.17
CA ARG A 344 14.93 2.51 6.37
C ARG A 344 13.47 2.14 6.15
N PHE A 345 12.62 2.44 7.13
CA PHE A 345 11.18 2.49 6.92
C PHE A 345 10.83 3.85 6.37
N VAL A 346 10.24 3.87 5.18
CA VAL A 346 9.84 5.09 4.48
C VAL A 346 8.32 5.15 4.46
N PHE A 347 7.78 6.18 5.09
CA PHE A 347 6.35 6.44 5.17
C PHE A 347 5.96 7.42 4.10
N ILE A 348 5.04 7.01 3.23
CA ILE A 348 4.50 7.88 2.20
C ILE A 348 3.07 8.23 2.62
N ASP A 349 2.95 9.38 3.28
CA ASP A 349 1.68 9.99 3.67
C ASP A 349 1.45 11.21 2.77
N PRO A 350 0.36 11.24 1.99
CA PRO A 350 0.12 12.33 1.08
C PRO A 350 -0.48 13.58 1.76
N THR A 351 -0.65 13.59 3.09
CA THR A 351 -1.20 14.74 3.84
C THR A 351 -0.15 15.88 3.97
N PRO A 352 -0.39 17.07 3.38
CA PRO A 352 0.59 18.16 3.41
C PRO A 352 0.61 18.85 4.79
N GLY A 353 1.63 18.56 5.60
CA GLY A 353 1.77 19.06 6.97
C GLY A 353 2.49 20.42 7.14
N TYR A 354 2.64 21.25 6.12
CA TYR A 354 3.39 22.53 6.25
C TYR A 354 2.49 23.76 6.35
N ARG A 355 2.47 24.36 7.55
CA ARG A 355 1.85 25.66 7.88
C ARG A 355 2.54 26.79 7.13
N ILE A 356 1.89 27.34 6.10
CA ILE A 356 2.18 28.69 5.60
C ILE A 356 1.29 29.64 6.40
N ALA A 357 1.90 30.46 7.24
CA ALA A 357 1.21 31.43 8.09
C ALA A 357 0.43 32.43 7.23
N SER A 358 -0.87 32.59 7.50
CA SER A 358 -1.57 33.87 7.34
C SER A 358 -2.86 33.94 8.17
N PRO A 359 -3.27 35.16 8.59
CA PRO A 359 -4.11 35.37 9.77
C PRO A 359 -5.57 35.68 9.42
N GLY A 360 -6.50 35.30 10.30
CA GLY A 360 -7.85 35.88 10.36
C GLY A 360 -8.96 34.91 10.76
N PRO A 361 -9.93 35.31 11.62
CA PRO A 361 -10.99 34.43 12.10
C PRO A 361 -12.25 34.50 11.23
N GLY A 362 -12.81 33.35 10.84
CA GLY A 362 -14.08 33.20 10.11
C GLY A 362 -14.72 31.82 10.37
N PRO A 363 -16.05 31.66 10.19
CA PRO A 363 -16.91 30.93 11.11
C PRO A 363 -17.29 29.49 10.71
N GLN A 364 -17.42 28.64 11.75
CA GLN A 364 -18.15 27.36 11.88
C GLN A 364 -18.68 26.70 10.59
N GLU A 365 -17.97 25.67 10.10
CA GLU A 365 -18.39 24.82 8.98
C GLU A 365 -18.82 23.41 9.43
N SER A 366 -19.86 22.90 8.76
CA SER A 366 -20.47 21.58 8.92
C SER A 366 -19.52 20.43 8.54
N PRO A 367 -19.59 19.25 9.19
CA PRO A 367 -18.72 18.11 8.88
C PRO A 367 -18.91 17.62 7.45
N GLY A 368 -17.81 17.53 6.69
CA GLY A 368 -17.81 17.06 5.30
C GLY A 368 -18.36 15.64 5.13
N PHE A 369 -19.00 15.39 3.99
CA PHE A 369 -19.69 14.13 3.62
C PHE A 369 -18.88 12.85 3.90
N PHE A 370 -17.57 12.85 3.61
CA PHE A 370 -16.68 11.71 3.86
C PHE A 370 -16.35 11.50 5.34
N ARG A 371 -16.21 12.58 6.13
CA ARG A 371 -16.10 12.47 7.60
C ARG A 371 -17.40 11.94 8.21
N THR A 372 -18.54 12.21 7.58
CA THR A 372 -19.83 11.67 7.97
C THR A 372 -19.95 10.17 7.64
N ILE A 373 -19.43 9.68 6.51
CA ILE A 373 -19.38 8.24 6.18
C ILE A 373 -18.35 7.49 7.05
N ILE A 374 -17.15 8.04 7.21
CA ILE A 374 -16.11 7.47 8.10
C ILE A 374 -16.56 7.53 9.58
N GLY A 375 -17.30 8.58 9.96
CA GLY A 375 -17.94 8.72 11.26
C GLY A 375 -19.16 7.81 11.43
N ALA A 376 -19.88 7.50 10.37
CA ALA A 376 -20.98 6.53 10.36
C ALA A 376 -20.51 5.09 10.56
N LEU A 377 -19.36 4.74 9.96
CA LEU A 377 -18.68 3.45 10.11
C LEU A 377 -17.90 3.34 11.44
N SER A 378 -18.06 4.29 12.37
CA SER A 378 -17.33 4.36 13.64
C SER A 378 -17.70 3.29 14.69
N GLU A 379 -18.66 2.40 14.39
CA GLU A 379 -18.90 1.20 15.20
C GLU A 379 -17.78 0.15 15.03
N LEU A 380 -16.92 0.29 14.01
CA LEU A 380 -15.73 -0.52 13.84
C LEU A 380 -14.58 -0.02 14.77
N PRO A 381 -13.98 -0.90 15.60
CA PRO A 381 -12.95 -0.49 16.56
C PRO A 381 -11.68 -0.02 15.84
N ARG A 382 -11.44 1.30 15.84
CA ARG A 382 -10.19 1.90 15.40
C ARG A 382 -9.18 1.83 16.55
N GLN A 383 -8.30 0.84 16.57
CA GLN A 383 -7.09 0.94 17.39
C GLN A 383 -6.19 2.01 16.78
N GLN A 384 -5.53 2.84 17.60
CA GLN A 384 -4.55 3.84 17.16
C GLN A 384 -3.18 3.17 16.96
N PRO A 385 -2.79 2.69 15.77
CA PRO A 385 -1.70 1.71 15.65
C PRO A 385 -0.35 2.37 15.36
N ILE A 386 -0.34 3.61 14.85
CA ILE A 386 0.86 4.20 14.26
C ILE A 386 1.89 4.53 15.34
N ARG A 387 1.45 5.15 16.44
CA ARG A 387 2.33 5.52 17.55
C ARG A 387 3.01 4.29 18.15
N ASP A 388 2.23 3.24 18.44
CA ASP A 388 2.75 2.01 19.05
C ASP A 388 3.74 1.29 18.12
N ASN A 389 3.47 1.27 16.80
CA ASN A 389 4.39 0.70 15.82
C ASN A 389 5.68 1.53 15.67
N LEU A 390 5.58 2.86 15.67
CA LEU A 390 6.74 3.76 15.63
C LEU A 390 7.58 3.65 16.91
N GLU A 391 6.96 3.56 18.09
CA GLU A 391 7.64 3.32 19.35
C GLU A 391 8.36 1.96 19.35
N SER A 392 7.75 0.91 18.78
CA SER A 392 8.41 -0.38 18.61
C SER A 392 9.62 -0.32 17.66
N LEU A 393 9.54 0.45 16.58
CA LEU A 393 10.67 0.66 15.67
C LEU A 393 11.81 1.44 16.34
N ASP A 394 11.49 2.48 17.08
CA ASP A 394 12.47 3.31 17.80
C ASP A 394 13.22 2.50 18.87
N GLN A 395 12.49 1.70 19.66
CA GLN A 395 13.10 0.79 20.64
C GLN A 395 14.07 -0.21 19.99
N ARG A 396 13.71 -0.74 18.82
CA ARG A 396 14.55 -1.68 18.06
C ARG A 396 15.79 -0.99 17.47
N SER A 397 15.64 0.22 16.93
CA SER A 397 16.76 1.05 16.45
C SER A 397 17.76 1.33 17.57
N ALA A 398 17.27 1.77 18.74
CA ALA A 398 18.12 2.02 19.91
C ALA A 398 18.85 0.75 20.38
N GLN A 399 18.22 -0.43 20.27
CA GLN A 399 18.89 -1.70 20.57
C GLN A 399 20.00 -2.03 19.57
N ILE A 400 19.76 -1.81 18.27
CA ILE A 400 20.74 -2.04 17.21
C ILE A 400 21.95 -1.11 17.38
N GLU A 401 21.73 0.18 17.62
CA GLU A 401 22.81 1.15 17.84
C GLU A 401 23.68 0.79 19.04
N ARG A 402 23.06 0.33 20.15
CA ARG A 402 23.79 -0.17 21.31
C ARG A 402 24.64 -1.40 20.96
N MET A 403 24.08 -2.37 20.23
CA MET A 403 24.83 -3.55 19.78
C MET A 403 25.99 -3.18 18.85
N LEU A 404 25.78 -2.28 17.90
CA LEU A 404 26.82 -1.82 16.98
C LEU A 404 27.96 -1.14 17.75
N THR A 405 27.64 -0.28 18.72
CA THR A 405 28.65 0.37 19.57
C THR A 405 29.46 -0.67 20.38
N ILE A 406 28.80 -1.72 20.89
CA ILE A 406 29.48 -2.81 21.60
C ILE A 406 30.41 -3.57 20.64
N ILE A 407 29.91 -3.93 19.45
CA ILE A 407 30.70 -4.64 18.44
C ILE A 407 31.90 -3.81 18.00
N GLU A 408 31.74 -2.51 17.76
CA GLU A 408 32.85 -1.62 17.38
C GLU A 408 33.92 -1.55 18.47
N ARG A 409 33.53 -1.48 19.74
CA ARG A 409 34.47 -1.50 20.87
C ARG A 409 35.20 -2.83 20.99
N ILE A 410 34.48 -3.95 20.89
CA ILE A 410 35.08 -5.29 20.93
C ILE A 410 36.02 -5.49 19.73
N ARG A 411 35.63 -5.01 18.54
CA ARG A 411 36.43 -5.12 17.32
C ARG A 411 37.76 -4.39 17.47
N ALA A 412 37.76 -3.18 17.99
CA ALA A 412 39.00 -2.43 18.25
C ALA A 412 39.92 -3.16 19.25
N GLU A 413 39.34 -3.80 20.28
CA GLU A 413 40.10 -4.58 21.25
C GLU A 413 40.68 -5.87 20.65
N VAL A 414 39.89 -6.58 19.83
CA VAL A 414 40.33 -7.78 19.12
C VAL A 414 41.40 -7.45 18.07
N GLU A 415 41.22 -6.40 17.28
CA GLU A 415 42.22 -5.95 16.29
C GLU A 415 43.55 -5.61 16.99
N GLY A 416 43.51 -4.88 18.12
CA GLY A 416 44.71 -4.58 18.91
C GLY A 416 45.38 -5.82 19.52
N GLN A 417 44.61 -6.82 19.96
CA GLN A 417 45.18 -8.08 20.44
C GLN A 417 45.79 -8.91 19.31
N VAL A 418 45.15 -8.94 18.13
CA VAL A 418 45.67 -9.63 16.95
C VAL A 418 46.95 -8.97 16.44
N GLU A 419 47.02 -7.64 16.35
CA GLU A 419 48.28 -6.92 16.06
C GLU A 419 49.35 -7.25 17.11
N SER A 420 49.03 -7.27 18.40
CA SER A 420 50.02 -7.61 19.43
C SER A 420 50.56 -9.04 19.35
N LEU A 421 49.79 -9.97 18.79
CA LEU A 421 50.14 -11.38 18.64
C LEU A 421 50.89 -11.69 17.34
N PHE A 422 50.64 -10.91 16.28
CA PHE A 422 51.16 -11.20 14.94
C PHE A 422 52.08 -10.10 14.35
N GLY A 423 52.20 -8.93 15.00
CA GLY A 423 53.09 -7.83 14.62
C GLY A 423 52.38 -6.71 13.90
#